data_AF-A0A919HGU2-F1
#
_entry.id   AF-A0A919HGU2-F1
#
_cell.length_a   1.000
_cell.length_b   1.000
_cell.length_c   1.000
_cell.angle_alpha   90.00
_cell.angle_beta   90.00
_cell.angle_gamma   90.00
#
_symmetry.space_group_name_H-M   'P 1'
#
loop_
_entity.id
_entity.type
_entity.pdbx_description
1 polymer ?
#
loop_
_entity_poly.entity_id
_entity_poly.type
_entity_poly.pdbx_seq_one_letter_code
_entity_poly.pdbx_strand_id
1 'polypeptide(L)' 'MDAPAVHFEQLSDRQRAGRSCCWCSGTPDHCFPVQILRTVGVHLYACVLCAGMYGVPEAAQ' A
#
# COMPACT_ATOMS: atom_id res chain seq x y z
N MET A 1 11.19 3.95 11.14
CA MET A 1 11.49 2.67 10.48
C MET A 1 11.13 2.89 9.03
N ASP A 2 12.05 2.65 8.10
CA ASP A 2 11.76 2.87 6.68
C ASP A 2 10.78 1.80 6.19
N ALA A 3 9.89 2.20 5.29
CA ALA A 3 8.97 1.29 4.66
C ALA A 3 9.74 0.23 3.85
N PRO A 4 9.46 -1.07 4.00
CA PRO A 4 10.10 -2.07 3.16
C PRO A 4 9.70 -1.84 1.70
N ALA A 5 10.68 -1.96 0.81
CA ALA A 5 10.47 -1.78 -0.62
C ALA A 5 9.34 -2.71 -1.10
N VAL A 6 8.32 -2.13 -1.72
CA VAL A 6 7.23 -2.90 -2.31
C VAL A 6 7.63 -3.33 -3.71
N HIS A 7 7.94 -4.62 -3.88
CA HIS A 7 8.20 -5.22 -5.18
C HIS A 7 6.88 -5.68 -5.80
N PHE A 8 6.41 -4.99 -6.83
CA PHE A 8 5.11 -5.25 -7.45
C PHE A 8 4.97 -6.69 -7.97
N GLU A 9 6.07 -7.27 -8.45
CA GLU A 9 6.17 -8.64 -8.95
C GLU A 9 5.93 -9.69 -7.86
N GLN A 10 6.16 -9.33 -6.59
CA GLN A 10 5.96 -10.20 -5.44
C GLN A 10 4.58 -10.04 -4.78
N LEU A 11 3.80 -9.04 -5.19
CA LEU A 11 2.45 -8.83 -4.69
C LEU A 11 1.49 -9.89 -5.23
N SER A 12 0.56 -10.31 -4.38
CA SER A 12 -0.59 -11.11 -4.80
C SER A 12 -1.57 -10.30 -5.64
N ASP A 13 -2.41 -10.97 -6.42
CA ASP A 13 -3.42 -10.31 -7.25
C ASP A 13 -4.38 -9.43 -6.44
N ARG A 14 -4.70 -9.80 -5.19
CA ARG A 14 -5.51 -8.95 -4.30
C ARG A 14 -4.81 -7.64 -3.94
N GLN A 15 -3.51 -7.69 -3.64
CA GLN A 15 -2.74 -6.50 -3.29
C GLN A 15 -2.59 -5.60 -4.51
N ARG A 16 -2.28 -6.17 -5.68
CA ARG A 16 -2.19 -5.44 -6.95
C ARG A 16 -3.51 -4.76 -7.34
N ALA A 17 -4.64 -5.39 -7.01
CA ALA A 17 -5.97 -4.83 -7.21
C ALA A 17 -6.41 -3.83 -6.13
N GLY A 18 -5.54 -3.48 -5.16
CA GLY A 18 -5.87 -2.58 -4.06
C GLY A 18 -6.87 -3.16 -3.04
N ARG A 19 -7.09 -4.48 -3.03
CA ARG A 19 -8.08 -5.17 -2.18
C ARG A 19 -7.48 -5.73 -0.87
N SER A 20 -6.21 -5.48 -0.62
CA SER A 20 -5.52 -5.78 0.63
C SER A 20 -4.29 -4.88 0.82
N CYS A 21 -3.84 -4.77 2.07
CA CYS A 21 -2.63 -4.04 2.43
C CYS A 21 -1.43 -4.59 1.65
N CYS A 22 -0.67 -3.70 1.01
CA CYS A 22 0.49 -4.09 0.21
C CYS A 22 1.64 -4.72 1.02
N TRP A 23 1.68 -4.53 2.34
CA TRP A 23 2.70 -5.11 3.21
C TRP A 23 2.26 -6.36 3.98
N CYS A 24 1.08 -6.33 4.61
CA CYS A 24 0.65 -7.41 5.51
C CYS A 24 -0.50 -8.26 4.97
N SER A 25 -1.01 -7.97 3.77
CA SER A 25 -2.20 -8.61 3.17
C SER A 25 -3.50 -8.47 3.98
N GLY A 26 -3.51 -7.65 5.03
CA GLY A 26 -4.71 -7.32 5.81
C GLY A 26 -5.71 -6.43 5.07
N THR A 27 -6.75 -5.99 5.76
CA THR A 27 -7.76 -5.07 5.21
C THR A 27 -7.11 -3.74 4.83
N PRO A 28 -7.22 -3.31 3.56
CA PRO A 28 -6.66 -2.03 3.14
C PRO A 28 -7.52 -0.88 3.66
N ASP A 29 -6.95 0.31 3.74
CA ASP A 29 -7.68 1.53 3.98
C ASP A 29 -7.38 2.52 2.85
N HIS A 30 -8.44 2.95 2.16
CA HIS A 30 -8.35 3.80 0.97
C HIS A 30 -7.86 5.21 1.30
N CYS A 31 -7.89 5.60 2.59
CA CYS A 31 -7.28 6.83 3.05
C CYS A 31 -5.75 6.78 2.97
N PHE A 32 -5.11 5.61 2.87
CA PHE A 32 -3.65 5.48 2.88
C PHE A 32 -3.10 4.90 1.58
N PRO A 33 -3.11 5.65 0.46
CA PRO A 33 -2.55 5.18 -0.80
C PRO A 33 -1.02 5.07 -0.73
N VAL A 34 -0.48 3.98 -1.27
CA VAL A 34 0.96 3.73 -1.41
C VAL A 34 1.35 3.90 -2.86
N GLN A 35 2.01 5.02 -3.18
CA GLN A 35 2.48 5.29 -4.54
C GLN A 35 3.81 4.56 -4.79
N ILE A 36 3.83 3.67 -5.79
CA ILE A 36 5.07 3.09 -6.30
C ILE A 36 5.51 3.91 -7.51
N LEU A 37 6.69 4.53 -7.43
CA LEU A 37 7.29 5.40 -8.44
C LEU A 37 7.44 4.80 -9.85
N ARG A 38 7.22 3.49 -10.03
CA ARG A 38 7.51 2.78 -11.28
C ARG A 38 6.31 2.15 -11.97
N THR A 39 5.12 2.15 -11.36
CA THR A 39 3.96 1.44 -11.92
C THR A 39 2.77 2.38 -12.09
N VAL A 40 2.65 2.92 -13.31
CA VAL A 40 1.51 3.77 -13.70
C VAL A 40 0.23 2.94 -13.67
N GLY A 41 -0.82 3.45 -13.02
CA GLY A 41 -2.15 2.82 -12.99
C GLY A 41 -2.38 1.77 -11.90
N VAL A 42 -1.45 1.59 -10.96
CA VAL A 42 -1.64 0.71 -9.81
C VAL A 42 -1.99 1.53 -8.57
N HIS A 43 -3.12 1.21 -7.96
CA HIS A 43 -3.54 1.77 -6.68
C HIS A 43 -3.29 0.76 -5.56
N LEU A 44 -2.18 0.91 -4.86
CA LEU A 44 -1.91 0.16 -3.64
C LEU A 44 -2.37 0.96 -2.43
N TYR A 45 -2.77 0.24 -1.39
CA TYR A 45 -3.21 0.83 -0.14
C TYR A 45 -2.53 0.13 1.03
N ALA A 46 -2.26 0.88 2.08
CA ALA A 46 -1.84 0.35 3.36
C ALA A 46 -3.05 0.15 4.29
N CYS A 47 -2.92 -0.70 5.31
CA CYS A 47 -3.83 -0.66 6.45
C CYS A 47 -3.36 0.41 7.44
N VAL A 48 -4.25 0.86 8.34
CA VAL A 48 -3.95 1.88 9.38
C VAL A 48 -2.66 1.57 10.16
N LEU A 49 -2.47 0.30 10.55
CA LEU A 49 -1.29 -0.12 11.32
C LEU A 49 0.01 0.03 10.51
N CYS A 50 0.02 -0.45 9.26
CA CYS A 50 1.19 -0.33 8.41
C CYS A 50 1.43 1.13 7.98
N ALA A 51 0.36 1.91 7.78
CA ALA A 51 0.47 3.32 7.47
C ALA A 51 1.15 4.08 8.61
N GLY A 52 0.75 3.85 9.87
CA GLY A 52 1.41 4.45 11.04
C GLY A 52 2.85 3.96 11.23
N MET A 53 3.11 2.67 10.97
CA MET A 53 4.46 2.09 11.13
C MET A 53 5.46 2.64 10.10
N TYR A 54 5.00 2.88 8.87
CA TYR A 54 5.84 3.26 7.75
C TYR A 54 5.67 4.73 7.31
N GLY A 55 4.85 5.50 8.02
CA GLY A 55 4.64 6.92 7.76
C GLY A 55 3.91 7.23 6.45
N VAL A 56 2.97 6.37 6.03
CA VAL A 56 2.13 6.65 4.86
C VAL A 56 1.14 7.76 5.22
N PRO A 57 1.17 8.90 4.52
CA PRO A 57 0.23 9.98 4.80
C PRO A 57 -1.19 9.59 4.36
N GLU A 58 -2.18 10.12 5.06
CA GLU A 58 -3.56 10.09 4.56
C GLU A 58 -3.66 10.90 3.27
N ALA A 59 -4.40 10.38 2.30
CA ALA A 59 -4.80 11.15 1.13
C ALA A 59 -5.67 12.30 1.60
N ALA A 60 -5.23 13.53 1.35
CA ALA A 60 -6.11 14.68 1.43
C ALA A 60 -7.28 14.45 0.46
N GLN A 61 -8.49 14.33 1.03
CA GLN A 61 -9.72 14.12 0.27
C GLN A 61 -10.03 15.29 -0.66
#